data_AF-A0A8S4FZE6-F1
#
_entry.id   AF-A0A8S4FZE6-F1
#
_cell.length_a   1.000
_cell.length_b   1.000
_cell.length_c   1.000
_cell.angle_alpha   90.00
_cell.angle_beta   90.00
_cell.angle_gamma   90.00
#
_symmetry.space_group_name_H-M   'P 1'
#
loop_
_entity.id
_entity.type
_entity.pdbx_description
1 polymer ?
#
loop_
_entity_poly.entity_id
_entity_poly.type
_entity_poly.pdbx_seq_one_letter_code
_entity_poly.pdbx_strand_id
1 'polypeptide(L)'
;MKRKACLIEEYNGDILLESVQKKARAISINDPIPPGEKMYRNTVWYKLLMNAEKSCLKDDKIKKIHYKLEDGREMVEEYNIDTQVLLRRAWKVRAQLGGEGKWDVEIGDPIQDGTPHVETAEIMESKDQPVLSRRNTRVNLEWRIRNLPYPIEVYSIAANNEDKCIVIRTTNRKYYKKLQVPELERLNIPIEQANISSIHKFNTLIVTYKKPQQLLDMEKEWFQEVSKVNSIKDVPNDCKAQ
;
A
#
# COMPACT_ATOMS: atom_id res chain seq x y z
N MET A 1 -50.61 -24.72 -7.80
CA MET A 1 -50.25 -23.30 -7.65
C MET A 1 -50.52 -22.85 -6.21
N LYS A 2 -49.49 -22.78 -5.36
CA LYS A 2 -49.38 -21.86 -4.21
C LYS A 2 -47.88 -21.66 -3.95
N ARG A 3 -47.37 -20.44 -4.17
CA ARG A 3 -45.97 -20.08 -3.92
C ARG A 3 -45.78 -19.96 -2.41
N LYS A 4 -44.86 -20.74 -1.81
CA LYS A 4 -44.35 -20.50 -0.46
C LYS A 4 -43.15 -19.56 -0.57
N ALA A 5 -43.20 -18.46 0.16
CA ALA A 5 -42.10 -17.51 0.30
C ALA A 5 -40.93 -18.19 1.03
N CYS A 6 -39.73 -18.03 0.50
CA CYS A 6 -38.48 -18.40 1.16
C CYS A 6 -38.12 -17.25 2.11
N LEU A 7 -38.19 -17.51 3.41
CA LEU A 7 -37.67 -16.64 4.45
C LEU A 7 -36.14 -16.76 4.43
N ILE A 8 -35.45 -15.63 4.23
CA ILE A 8 -34.02 -15.51 4.45
C ILE A 8 -33.84 -15.31 5.96
N GLU A 9 -33.20 -16.25 6.62
CA GLU A 9 -32.77 -16.10 8.01
C GLU A 9 -31.61 -15.11 8.06
N GLU A 10 -31.79 -14.02 8.83
CA GLU A 10 -30.75 -13.06 9.15
C GLU A 10 -29.77 -13.71 10.16
N TYR A 11 -28.52 -13.88 9.73
CA TYR A 11 -27.45 -14.37 10.60
C TYR A 11 -26.87 -13.20 11.41
N ASN A 12 -27.32 -13.07 12.67
CA ASN A 12 -26.78 -12.14 13.64
C ASN A 12 -25.33 -12.51 14.01
N GLY A 13 -24.39 -11.66 13.61
CA GLY A 13 -22.95 -11.80 13.86
C GLY A 13 -22.49 -11.31 15.23
N ASP A 14 -23.21 -11.66 16.31
CA ASP A 14 -22.95 -11.16 17.68
C ASP A 14 -22.41 -12.23 18.64
N ILE A 15 -21.70 -13.25 18.16
CA ILE A 15 -21.05 -14.25 19.03
C ILE A 15 -19.60 -14.45 18.62
N LEU A 16 -18.76 -13.45 18.85
CA LEU A 16 -17.31 -13.64 19.02
C LEU A 16 -16.58 -12.48 19.72
N LEU A 17 -17.31 -11.58 20.39
CA LEU A 17 -16.74 -10.41 21.09
C LEU A 17 -16.79 -10.49 22.62
N GLU A 18 -16.92 -11.69 23.20
CA GLU A 18 -17.09 -11.82 24.66
C GLU A 18 -15.96 -12.56 25.40
N SER A 19 -14.89 -12.99 24.73
CA SER A 19 -13.81 -13.76 25.39
C SER A 19 -12.43 -13.09 25.48
N VAL A 20 -12.31 -11.81 25.13
CA VAL A 20 -11.04 -11.05 25.35
C VAL A 20 -11.28 -9.77 26.14
N GLN A 21 -11.96 -9.90 27.28
CA GLN A 21 -11.95 -8.89 28.35
C GLN A 21 -11.16 -9.42 29.54
N LYS A 22 -9.83 -9.29 29.46
CA LYS A 22 -9.01 -9.06 30.66
C LYS A 22 -7.66 -8.46 30.25
N LYS A 23 -7.49 -7.19 30.65
CA LYS A 23 -6.33 -6.29 30.51
C LYS A 23 -6.07 -5.68 29.11
N ALA A 24 -6.95 -4.78 28.72
CA ALA A 24 -6.56 -3.58 27.97
C ALA A 24 -7.38 -2.40 28.49
N ARG A 25 -6.73 -1.32 28.94
CA ARG A 25 -7.44 -0.05 29.16
C ARG A 25 -7.88 0.44 27.79
N ALA A 26 -9.19 0.61 27.58
CA ALA A 26 -9.71 1.30 26.41
C ALA A 26 -9.26 2.76 26.49
N ILE A 27 -8.43 3.19 25.54
CA ILE A 27 -8.06 4.60 25.38
C ILE A 27 -9.28 5.29 24.76
N SER A 28 -9.84 6.27 25.47
CA SER A 28 -10.97 7.06 24.99
C SER A 28 -10.46 8.08 23.96
N ILE A 29 -11.24 8.33 22.91
CA ILE A 29 -10.92 9.35 21.87
C ILE A 29 -10.76 10.76 22.48
N ASN A 30 -11.25 10.96 23.70
CA ASN A 30 -11.22 12.24 24.43
C ASN A 30 -10.14 12.34 25.51
N ASP A 31 -9.24 11.35 25.65
CA ASP A 31 -8.16 11.44 26.63
C ASP A 31 -7.07 12.41 26.13
N PRO A 32 -6.59 13.36 26.97
CA PRO A 32 -5.51 14.27 26.59
C PRO A 32 -4.24 13.48 26.25
N ILE A 33 -3.73 13.68 25.03
CA ILE A 33 -2.54 13.02 24.50
C ILE A 33 -1.32 13.44 25.32
N PRO A 34 -0.50 12.50 25.84
CA PRO A 34 0.75 12.81 26.51
C PRO A 34 1.69 13.61 25.59
N PRO A 35 2.42 14.62 26.10
CA PRO A 35 3.36 15.38 25.28
C PRO A 35 4.43 14.44 24.68
N GLY A 36 4.39 14.27 23.36
CA GLY A 36 5.36 13.46 22.61
C GLY A 36 4.86 12.11 22.10
N GLU A 37 3.62 11.70 22.39
CA GLU A 37 3.07 10.46 21.83
C GLU A 37 2.59 10.70 20.38
N LYS A 38 3.30 10.08 19.43
CA LYS A 38 3.01 10.26 18.01
C LYS A 38 1.82 9.39 17.61
N MET A 39 0.72 10.05 17.19
CA MET A 39 -0.58 9.41 16.91
C MET A 39 -0.49 8.19 15.97
N TYR A 40 0.43 8.20 15.01
CA TYR A 40 0.57 7.10 14.04
C TYR A 40 0.98 5.77 14.65
N ARG A 41 1.64 5.74 15.82
CA ARG A 41 2.02 4.49 16.51
C ARG A 41 0.82 3.67 16.95
N ASN A 42 -0.31 4.34 17.18
CA ASN A 42 -1.55 3.71 17.62
C ASN A 42 -2.37 3.13 16.47
N THR A 43 -2.01 3.42 15.22
CA THR A 43 -2.70 2.90 14.03
C THR A 43 -2.59 1.38 13.94
N VAL A 44 -3.63 0.75 13.40
CA VAL A 44 -3.66 -0.70 13.13
C VAL A 44 -2.48 -1.10 12.24
N TRP A 45 -2.17 -0.26 11.24
CA TRP A 45 -1.06 -0.48 10.33
C TRP A 45 0.29 -0.54 11.04
N TYR A 46 0.61 0.46 11.87
CA TYR A 46 1.89 0.51 12.56
C TYR A 46 2.08 -0.68 13.51
N LYS A 47 1.02 -1.05 14.26
CA LYS A 47 1.02 -2.22 15.15
C LYS A 47 1.20 -3.53 14.39
N LEU A 48 0.49 -3.70 13.27
CA LEU A 48 0.62 -4.86 12.39
C LEU A 48 2.06 -5.05 11.94
N LEU A 49 2.70 -3.98 11.46
CA LEU A 49 4.09 -4.06 11.05
C LEU A 49 5.04 -4.29 12.22
N MET A 50 4.81 -3.65 13.38
CA MET A 50 5.66 -3.85 14.57
C MET A 50 5.63 -5.29 15.05
N ASN A 51 4.47 -5.93 15.10
CA ASN A 51 4.30 -7.29 15.59
C ASN A 51 4.75 -8.37 14.59
N ALA A 52 4.85 -8.02 13.30
CA ALA A 52 5.28 -8.95 12.27
C ALA A 52 6.70 -9.51 12.53
N GLU A 53 6.90 -10.78 12.19
CA GLU A 53 8.23 -11.34 12.03
C GLU A 53 8.89 -10.70 10.81
N LYS A 54 10.13 -10.22 10.99
CA LYS A 54 10.86 -9.46 9.98
C LYS A 54 12.17 -10.16 9.67
N SER A 55 12.42 -10.39 8.39
CA SER A 55 13.73 -10.79 7.90
C SER A 55 14.27 -9.75 6.93
N CYS A 56 15.60 -9.61 6.87
CA CYS A 56 16.25 -8.58 6.07
C CYS A 56 17.27 -9.19 5.11
N LEU A 57 17.23 -8.73 3.87
CA LEU A 57 18.27 -8.92 2.87
C LEU A 57 18.81 -7.54 2.47
N LYS A 58 20.12 -7.36 2.56
CA LYS A 58 20.79 -6.16 2.10
C LYS A 58 21.52 -6.46 0.80
N ASP A 59 21.26 -5.64 -0.20
CA ASP A 59 21.85 -5.72 -1.53
C ASP A 59 22.33 -4.32 -1.93
N ASP A 60 23.63 -4.07 -1.78
CA ASP A 60 24.29 -2.77 -1.93
C ASP A 60 23.52 -1.60 -1.30
N LYS A 61 22.75 -0.88 -2.13
CA LYS A 61 21.98 0.33 -1.78
C LYS A 61 20.53 0.07 -1.42
N ILE A 62 20.08 -1.17 -1.53
CA ILE A 62 18.69 -1.58 -1.29
C ILE A 62 18.64 -2.46 -0.04
N LYS A 63 17.81 -2.06 0.91
CA LYS A 63 17.44 -2.89 2.06
C LYS A 63 16.06 -3.48 1.81
N LYS A 64 15.98 -4.80 1.65
CA LYS A 64 14.74 -5.54 1.45
C LYS A 64 14.30 -6.15 2.77
N ILE A 65 13.06 -5.87 3.18
CA ILE A 65 12.46 -6.44 4.38
C ILE A 65 11.30 -7.32 3.95
N HIS A 66 11.34 -8.58 4.37
CA HIS A 66 10.21 -9.48 4.28
C HIS A 66 9.50 -9.53 5.62
N TYR A 67 8.18 -9.36 5.57
CA TYR A 67 7.29 -9.40 6.71
C TYR A 67 6.43 -10.65 6.61
N LYS A 68 6.41 -11.43 7.69
CA LYS A 68 5.44 -12.49 7.91
C LYS A 68 4.49 -12.03 9.01
N LEU A 69 3.27 -11.70 8.61
CA LEU A 69 2.24 -11.16 9.50
C LEU A 69 1.58 -12.28 10.32
N GLU A 70 1.03 -11.94 11.47
CA GLU A 70 0.35 -12.89 12.38
C GLU A 70 -0.86 -13.57 11.73
N ASP A 71 -1.52 -12.90 10.79
CA ASP A 71 -2.64 -13.45 10.01
C ASP A 71 -2.20 -14.39 8.87
N GLY A 72 -0.88 -14.63 8.75
CA GLY A 72 -0.28 -15.49 7.73
C GLY A 72 -0.23 -14.85 6.35
N ARG A 73 -0.38 -13.53 6.22
CA ARG A 73 -0.04 -12.80 4.99
C ARG A 73 1.46 -12.49 4.96
N GLU A 74 1.99 -12.34 3.76
CA GLU A 74 3.38 -11.91 3.54
C GLU A 74 3.42 -10.59 2.78
N MET A 75 4.40 -9.75 3.12
CA MET A 75 4.65 -8.48 2.46
C MET A 75 6.17 -8.29 2.31
N VAL A 76 6.59 -7.66 1.22
CA VAL A 76 7.99 -7.24 1.02
C VAL A 76 8.04 -5.74 0.81
N GLU A 77 8.97 -5.08 1.49
CA GLU A 77 9.32 -3.68 1.28
C GLU A 77 10.78 -3.55 0.83
N GLU A 78 11.04 -2.70 -0.15
CA GLU A 78 12.38 -2.35 -0.61
C GLU A 78 12.65 -0.87 -0.31
N TYR A 79 13.70 -0.60 0.45
CA TYR A 79 14.13 0.75 0.81
C TYR A 79 15.45 1.08 0.15
N ASN A 80 15.58 2.31 -0.33
CA ASN A 80 16.89 2.86 -0.67
C ASN A 80 17.57 3.35 0.60
N ILE A 81 18.79 2.88 0.89
CA ILE A 81 19.51 3.18 2.13
C ILE A 81 19.97 4.64 2.18
N ASP A 82 20.44 5.19 1.05
CA ASP A 82 20.96 6.55 0.97
C ASP A 82 19.85 7.59 1.16
N THR A 83 18.68 7.37 0.55
CA THR A 83 17.56 8.33 0.53
C THR A 83 16.48 8.03 1.56
N GLN A 84 16.48 6.83 2.16
CA GLN A 84 15.48 6.35 3.12
C GLN A 84 14.07 6.24 2.53
N VAL A 85 13.95 6.24 1.20
CA VAL A 85 12.67 6.17 0.50
C VAL A 85 12.26 4.72 0.28
N LEU A 86 10.99 4.42 0.56
CA LEU A 86 10.33 3.17 0.18
C LEU A 86 10.17 3.14 -1.35
N LEU A 87 10.92 2.27 -2.01
CA LEU A 87 10.90 2.10 -3.46
C LEU A 87 9.79 1.16 -3.90
N ARG A 88 9.59 0.07 -3.16
CA ARG A 88 8.61 -0.97 -3.48
C ARG A 88 7.91 -1.47 -2.24
N ARG A 89 6.60 -1.73 -2.35
CA ARG A 89 5.84 -2.54 -1.40
C ARG A 89 4.97 -3.51 -2.18
N ALA A 90 5.11 -4.80 -1.89
CA ALA A 90 4.34 -5.85 -2.55
C ALA A 90 3.76 -6.84 -1.52
N TRP A 91 2.57 -7.33 -1.80
CA TRP A 91 1.81 -8.27 -0.97
C TRP A 91 1.72 -9.63 -1.64
N LYS A 92 1.88 -10.70 -0.88
CA LYS A 92 1.66 -12.06 -1.37
C LYS A 92 0.17 -12.38 -1.31
N VAL A 93 -0.46 -12.53 -2.46
CA VAL A 93 -1.89 -12.88 -2.58
C VAL A 93 -2.03 -14.39 -2.48
N ARG A 94 -2.86 -14.90 -1.56
CA ARG A 94 -3.12 -16.34 -1.44
C ARG A 94 -3.78 -16.87 -2.72
N ALA A 95 -3.27 -17.98 -3.26
CA ALA A 95 -3.91 -18.64 -4.39
C ALA A 95 -5.21 -19.32 -3.95
N GLN A 96 -6.25 -19.28 -4.79
CA GLN A 96 -7.55 -19.90 -4.49
C GLN A 96 -7.51 -21.45 -4.50
N LEU A 97 -6.45 -22.07 -5.04
CA LEU A 97 -6.34 -23.52 -5.27
C LEU A 97 -4.93 -24.06 -4.97
N GLY A 98 -4.37 -23.76 -3.79
CA GLY A 98 -3.14 -24.40 -3.29
C GLY A 98 -1.83 -24.12 -4.05
N GLY A 99 -1.87 -23.31 -5.10
CA GLY A 99 -0.67 -22.84 -5.82
C GLY A 99 0.11 -21.76 -5.07
N GLU A 100 1.31 -21.45 -5.54
CA GLU A 100 2.08 -20.32 -5.03
C GLU A 100 1.34 -19.00 -5.33
N GLY A 101 1.23 -18.15 -4.31
CA GLY A 101 0.54 -16.88 -4.39
C GLY A 101 1.27 -15.86 -5.26
N LYS A 102 0.53 -15.09 -6.07
CA LYS A 102 1.10 -13.98 -6.87
C LYS A 102 1.44 -12.78 -5.99
N TRP A 103 2.47 -12.03 -6.37
CA TRP A 103 2.81 -10.77 -5.70
C TRP A 103 2.03 -9.61 -6.32
N ASP A 104 1.22 -8.93 -5.51
CA ASP A 104 0.52 -7.71 -5.90
C ASP A 104 1.32 -6.48 -5.44
N VAL A 105 1.68 -5.61 -6.37
CA VAL A 105 2.57 -4.47 -6.11
C VAL A 105 1.73 -3.24 -5.79
N GLU A 106 1.80 -2.79 -4.53
CA GLU A 106 1.13 -1.57 -4.05
C GLU A 106 1.90 -0.30 -4.43
N ILE A 107 3.24 -0.36 -4.36
CA ILE A 107 4.16 0.76 -4.62
C ILE A 107 5.34 0.21 -5.42
N GLY A 108 5.82 1.00 -6.38
CA GLY A 108 6.96 0.66 -7.22
C GLY A 108 6.53 0.09 -8.57
N ASP A 109 7.52 -0.31 -9.36
CA ASP A 109 7.28 -0.95 -10.65
C ASP A 109 6.76 -2.38 -10.46
N PRO A 110 5.84 -2.86 -11.32
CA PRO A 110 5.37 -4.24 -11.28
C PRO A 110 6.56 -5.20 -11.36
N ILE A 111 6.45 -6.30 -10.60
CA ILE A 111 7.44 -7.37 -10.69
C ILE A 111 7.27 -7.97 -12.08
N GLN A 112 8.34 -7.96 -12.87
CA GLN A 112 8.35 -8.68 -14.14
C GLN A 112 8.33 -10.17 -13.77
N ASP A 113 7.20 -10.84 -14.00
CA ASP A 113 7.16 -12.29 -13.91
C ASP A 113 8.21 -12.81 -14.89
N GLY A 114 9.29 -13.40 -14.37
CA GLY A 114 10.45 -13.88 -15.13
C GLY A 114 10.15 -15.05 -16.07
N THR A 115 8.88 -15.40 -16.21
CA THR A 115 8.38 -16.35 -17.18
C THR A 115 7.33 -15.64 -18.02
N PRO A 116 7.59 -15.32 -19.30
CA PRO A 116 6.49 -15.18 -20.23
C PRO A 116 5.79 -16.55 -20.18
N HIS A 117 4.58 -16.60 -19.64
CA HIS A 117 3.73 -17.76 -19.87
C HIS A 117 3.42 -17.73 -21.37
N VAL A 118 4.30 -18.37 -22.17
CA VAL A 118 4.22 -18.45 -23.64
C VAL A 118 2.98 -19.22 -24.09
N GLU A 119 2.25 -19.83 -23.16
CA GLU A 119 1.03 -20.55 -23.49
C GLU A 119 -0.20 -19.72 -23.07
N THR A 120 -0.98 -19.28 -24.07
CA THR A 120 -2.40 -18.89 -23.98
C THR A 120 -2.77 -17.39 -23.92
N ALA A 121 -2.21 -16.54 -24.80
CA ALA A 121 -3.00 -15.44 -25.39
C ALA A 121 -2.37 -14.85 -26.66
N GLU A 122 -2.98 -15.08 -27.83
CA GLU A 122 -2.76 -14.27 -29.05
C GLU A 122 -3.38 -12.86 -28.93
N ILE A 123 -4.06 -12.58 -27.83
CA ILE A 123 -4.70 -11.31 -27.52
C ILE A 123 -3.85 -10.60 -26.47
N MET A 124 -3.18 -9.54 -26.88
CA MET A 124 -2.41 -8.66 -26.01
C MET A 124 -3.11 -7.32 -25.89
N GLU A 125 -2.99 -6.69 -24.73
CA GLU A 125 -3.49 -5.34 -24.53
C GLU A 125 -2.77 -4.35 -25.48
N SER A 126 -3.50 -3.32 -25.94
CA SER A 126 -2.93 -2.31 -26.84
C SER A 126 -1.77 -1.58 -26.15
N LYS A 127 -0.69 -1.33 -26.90
CA LYS A 127 0.44 -0.51 -26.44
C LYS A 127 0.02 0.92 -26.09
N ASP A 128 -1.10 1.38 -26.64
CA ASP A 128 -1.64 2.73 -26.43
C ASP A 128 -2.60 2.81 -25.24
N GLN A 129 -2.83 1.72 -24.51
CA GLN A 129 -3.69 1.78 -23.33
C GLN A 129 -3.03 2.60 -22.19
N PRO A 130 -3.79 3.31 -21.36
CA PRO A 130 -3.23 4.04 -20.23
C PRO A 130 -2.57 3.10 -19.20
N VAL A 131 -1.28 3.32 -18.92
CA VAL A 131 -0.51 2.54 -17.95
C VAL A 131 -0.20 3.39 -16.73
N LEU A 132 -0.69 2.97 -15.57
CA LEU A 132 -0.44 3.62 -14.28
C LEU A 132 0.77 2.98 -13.59
N SER A 133 1.67 3.83 -13.09
CA SER A 133 2.76 3.45 -12.19
C SER A 133 2.77 4.38 -10.98
N ARG A 134 3.27 3.87 -9.86
CA ARG A 134 3.29 4.57 -8.58
C ARG A 134 4.69 4.57 -7.99
N ARG A 135 5.16 5.73 -7.56
CA ARG A 135 6.45 5.89 -6.91
C ARG A 135 6.36 6.82 -5.71
N ASN A 136 7.25 6.62 -4.76
CA ASN A 136 7.45 7.55 -3.67
C ASN A 136 8.72 8.34 -3.88
N THR A 137 8.71 9.58 -3.44
CA THR A 137 9.91 10.38 -3.22
C THR A 137 10.01 10.68 -1.72
N ARG A 138 11.05 11.42 -1.32
CA ARG A 138 11.22 11.83 0.06
C ARG A 138 10.08 12.72 0.57
N VAL A 139 9.46 13.52 -0.30
CA VAL A 139 8.46 14.53 0.09
C VAL A 139 7.10 14.35 -0.58
N ASN A 140 6.99 13.54 -1.64
CA ASN A 140 5.76 13.36 -2.40
C ASN A 140 5.43 11.89 -2.64
N LEU A 141 4.13 11.62 -2.76
CA LEU A 141 3.60 10.43 -3.44
C LEU A 141 3.35 10.81 -4.91
N GLU A 142 3.71 9.94 -5.85
CA GLU A 142 3.60 10.27 -7.27
C GLU A 142 2.98 9.12 -8.07
N TRP A 143 2.03 9.47 -8.93
CA TRP A 143 1.41 8.59 -9.90
C TRP A 143 1.74 9.08 -11.29
N ARG A 144 2.21 8.19 -12.14
CA ARG A 144 2.49 8.47 -13.56
C ARG A 144 1.58 7.62 -14.41
N ILE A 145 0.76 8.26 -15.21
CA ILE A 145 -0.16 7.60 -16.13
C ILE A 145 0.30 7.94 -17.55
N ARG A 146 0.91 6.96 -18.23
CA ARG A 146 1.35 7.07 -19.62
C ARG A 146 0.18 6.85 -20.58
N ASN A 147 0.40 7.15 -21.86
CA ASN A 147 -0.56 6.98 -22.95
C ASN A 147 -1.86 7.77 -22.74
N LEU A 148 -1.72 8.98 -22.20
CA LEU A 148 -2.80 9.94 -22.03
C LEU A 148 -2.59 11.09 -23.02
N PRO A 149 -3.30 11.11 -24.17
CA PRO A 149 -2.95 12.01 -25.29
C PRO A 149 -3.53 13.42 -25.15
N TYR A 150 -4.52 13.63 -24.28
CA TYR A 150 -5.14 14.94 -24.12
C TYR A 150 -4.22 15.90 -23.37
N PRO A 151 -4.32 17.22 -23.58
CA PRO A 151 -3.53 18.19 -22.83
C PRO A 151 -4.08 18.36 -21.40
N ILE A 152 -3.32 19.03 -20.52
CA ILE A 152 -3.61 19.09 -19.08
C ILE A 152 -4.99 19.69 -18.77
N GLU A 153 -5.47 20.64 -19.57
CA GLU A 153 -6.72 21.37 -19.33
C GLU A 153 -7.97 20.49 -19.48
N VAL A 154 -7.82 19.34 -20.15
CA VAL A 154 -8.90 18.35 -20.31
C VAL A 154 -9.10 17.52 -19.04
N TYR A 155 -8.08 17.43 -18.17
CA TYR A 155 -8.12 16.64 -16.95
C TYR A 155 -8.63 17.45 -15.77
N SER A 156 -9.56 16.87 -15.02
CA SER A 156 -9.95 17.29 -13.69
C SER A 156 -9.40 16.29 -12.69
N ILE A 157 -8.63 16.78 -11.73
CA ILE A 157 -7.99 15.98 -10.68
C ILE A 157 -8.46 16.51 -9.33
N ALA A 158 -9.23 15.69 -8.62
CA ALA A 158 -9.90 16.10 -7.40
C ALA A 158 -9.64 15.12 -6.25
N ALA A 159 -9.46 15.64 -5.04
CA ALA A 159 -9.51 14.86 -3.82
C ALA A 159 -10.95 14.37 -3.58
N ASN A 160 -11.11 13.09 -3.25
CA ASN A 160 -12.37 12.50 -2.85
C ASN A 160 -12.18 11.78 -1.52
N ASN A 161 -12.71 12.38 -0.45
CA ASN A 161 -12.59 11.85 0.91
C ASN A 161 -13.62 10.76 1.23
N GLU A 162 -14.75 10.70 0.50
CA GLU A 162 -15.74 9.63 0.66
C GLU A 162 -15.14 8.27 0.24
N ASP A 163 -14.48 8.27 -0.92
CA ASP A 163 -13.80 7.10 -1.47
C ASP A 163 -12.31 6.98 -1.06
N LYS A 164 -11.82 7.92 -0.23
CA LYS A 164 -10.40 8.04 0.18
C LYS A 164 -9.39 7.93 -0.98
N CYS A 165 -9.69 8.60 -2.09
CA CYS A 165 -8.87 8.53 -3.30
C CYS A 165 -8.71 9.90 -3.99
N ILE A 166 -7.79 9.98 -4.94
CA ILE A 166 -7.70 11.09 -5.89
C ILE A 166 -8.40 10.64 -7.19
N VAL A 167 -9.42 11.38 -7.61
CA VAL A 167 -10.19 11.09 -8.83
C VAL A 167 -9.63 11.88 -9.99
N ILE A 168 -9.31 11.19 -11.08
CA ILE A 168 -8.92 11.77 -12.36
C ILE A 168 -10.05 11.50 -13.34
N ARG A 169 -10.54 12.55 -14.00
CA ARG A 169 -11.56 12.45 -15.04
C ARG A 169 -11.26 13.42 -16.17
N THR A 170 -11.67 13.09 -17.39
CA THR A 170 -11.59 14.03 -18.52
C THR A 170 -12.94 14.68 -18.81
N THR A 171 -12.92 15.91 -19.34
CA THR A 171 -14.14 16.63 -19.75
C THR A 171 -14.94 15.88 -20.83
N ASN A 172 -14.25 15.23 -21.76
CA ASN A 172 -14.84 14.39 -22.80
C ASN A 172 -15.26 12.98 -22.33
N ARG A 173 -15.11 12.68 -21.02
CA ARG A 173 -15.48 11.39 -20.40
C ARG A 173 -14.78 10.15 -20.98
N LYS A 174 -13.66 10.34 -21.70
CA LYS A 174 -12.86 9.25 -22.25
C LYS A 174 -11.94 8.57 -21.24
N TYR A 175 -11.66 9.22 -20.11
CA TYR A 175 -10.82 8.66 -19.07
C TYR A 175 -11.38 8.94 -17.68
N TYR A 176 -11.34 7.92 -16.84
CA TYR A 176 -11.69 7.98 -15.42
C TYR A 176 -10.79 7.03 -14.64
N LYS A 177 -10.19 7.50 -13.54
CA LYS A 177 -9.36 6.68 -12.65
C LYS A 177 -9.46 7.17 -11.22
N LYS A 178 -9.63 6.24 -10.28
CA LYS A 178 -9.44 6.48 -8.84
C LYS A 178 -8.02 6.07 -8.47
N LEU A 179 -7.23 6.99 -7.93
CA LEU A 179 -5.92 6.73 -7.37
C LEU A 179 -6.06 6.54 -5.86
N GLN A 180 -5.89 5.32 -5.40
CA GLN A 180 -5.91 5.02 -3.97
C GLN A 180 -4.69 5.65 -3.28
N VAL A 181 -4.89 6.14 -2.05
CA VAL A 181 -3.81 6.70 -1.22
C VAL A 181 -3.76 5.97 0.14
N PRO A 182 -3.32 4.70 0.16
CA PRO A 182 -3.39 3.86 1.36
C PRO A 182 -2.65 4.44 2.57
N GLU A 183 -1.59 5.22 2.37
CA GLU A 183 -0.81 5.86 3.43
C GLU A 183 -1.65 6.83 4.25
N LEU A 184 -2.48 7.65 3.58
CA LEU A 184 -3.36 8.58 4.27
C LEU A 184 -4.51 7.85 4.94
N GLU A 185 -5.06 6.82 4.29
CA GLU A 185 -6.07 5.96 4.91
C GLU A 185 -5.56 5.26 6.17
N ARG A 186 -4.36 4.69 6.14
CA ARG A 186 -3.71 4.02 7.29
C ARG A 186 -3.47 4.96 8.46
N LEU A 187 -3.20 6.23 8.17
CA LEU A 187 -3.02 7.28 9.16
C LEU A 187 -4.32 7.99 9.55
N ASN A 188 -5.45 7.65 8.91
CA ASN A 188 -6.73 8.31 9.06
C ASN A 188 -6.67 9.84 8.81
N ILE A 189 -5.91 10.24 7.79
CA ILE A 189 -5.73 11.64 7.37
C ILE A 189 -6.59 11.88 6.11
N PRO A 190 -7.37 12.97 6.05
CA PRO A 190 -8.11 13.32 4.85
C PRO A 190 -7.18 13.74 3.70
N ILE A 191 -7.60 13.48 2.47
CA ILE A 191 -6.93 13.94 1.26
C ILE A 191 -7.27 15.40 1.04
N GLU A 192 -6.27 16.26 1.20
CA GLU A 192 -6.38 17.69 0.92
C GLU A 192 -6.10 18.02 -0.56
N GLN A 193 -7.00 18.77 -1.20
CA GLN A 193 -6.83 19.24 -2.58
C GLN A 193 -5.58 20.11 -2.76
N ALA A 194 -5.23 20.92 -1.76
CA ALA A 194 -4.10 21.83 -1.81
C ALA A 194 -2.74 21.12 -1.94
N ASN A 195 -2.65 19.86 -1.54
CA ASN A 195 -1.43 19.06 -1.65
C ASN A 195 -1.32 18.34 -3.01
N ILE A 196 -2.37 18.39 -3.84
CA ILE A 196 -2.38 17.79 -5.17
C ILE A 196 -1.80 18.79 -6.19
N SER A 197 -0.83 18.34 -6.96
CA SER A 197 -0.32 19.04 -8.14
C SER A 197 -0.22 18.07 -9.32
N SER A 198 -0.30 18.60 -10.53
CA SER A 198 -0.26 17.77 -11.73
C SER A 198 0.43 18.47 -12.88
N ILE A 199 1.18 17.70 -13.65
CA ILE A 199 1.76 18.14 -14.92
C ILE A 199 1.47 17.09 -15.99
N HIS A 200 1.34 17.54 -17.24
CA HIS A 200 1.22 16.66 -18.39
C HIS A 200 2.33 16.96 -19.39
N LYS A 201 3.08 15.93 -19.78
CA LYS A 201 4.14 16.05 -20.78
C LYS A 201 4.37 14.70 -21.44
N PHE A 202 4.63 14.68 -22.74
CA PHE A 202 4.96 13.46 -23.50
C PHE A 202 3.91 12.35 -23.30
N ASN A 203 2.63 12.68 -23.50
CA ASN A 203 1.49 11.79 -23.30
C ASN A 203 1.44 11.11 -21.91
N THR A 204 2.00 11.78 -20.90
CA THR A 204 2.09 11.26 -19.54
C THR A 204 1.55 12.30 -18.57
N LEU A 205 0.50 11.93 -17.84
CA LEU A 205 0.01 12.70 -16.71
C LEU A 205 0.78 12.28 -15.45
N ILE A 206 1.44 13.23 -14.81
CA ILE A 206 2.13 13.03 -13.53
C ILE A 206 1.32 13.75 -12.47
N VAL A 207 0.74 12.99 -11.55
CA VAL A 207 0.01 13.50 -10.38
C VAL A 207 0.90 13.33 -9.17
N THR A 208 1.10 14.42 -8.43
CA THR A 208 1.96 14.49 -7.27
C THR A 208 1.13 14.92 -6.07
N TYR A 209 1.26 14.22 -4.96
CA TYR A 209 0.67 14.56 -3.68
C TYR A 209 1.76 14.86 -2.66
N LYS A 210 1.80 16.10 -2.15
CA LYS A 210 2.75 16.50 -1.12
C LYS A 210 2.42 15.80 0.20
N LYS A 211 3.39 15.07 0.76
CA LYS A 211 3.18 14.30 1.99
C LYS A 211 2.92 15.25 3.18
N PRO A 212 1.88 15.01 4.01
CA PRO A 212 1.69 15.76 5.24
C PRO A 212 2.79 15.39 6.24
N GLN A 213 3.08 16.30 7.19
CA GLN A 213 4.16 16.12 8.17
C GLN A 213 4.02 14.81 8.96
N GLN A 214 2.79 14.44 9.32
CA GLN A 214 2.50 13.20 10.04
C GLN A 214 2.97 11.95 9.28
N LEU A 215 2.81 11.93 7.95
CA LEU A 215 3.28 10.82 7.11
C LEU A 215 4.82 10.80 7.03
N LEU A 216 5.44 11.97 6.87
CA LEU A 216 6.91 12.09 6.84
C LEU A 216 7.56 11.61 8.15
N ASP A 217 6.97 11.98 9.28
CA ASP A 217 7.46 11.58 10.60
C ASP A 217 7.33 10.07 10.81
N MET A 218 6.18 9.50 10.40
CA MET A 218 5.95 8.06 10.45
C MET A 218 6.93 7.30 9.56
N GLU A 219 7.12 7.71 8.30
CA GLU A 219 8.06 7.06 7.37
C GLU A 219 9.50 7.10 7.90
N LYS A 220 9.93 8.25 8.42
CA LYS A 220 11.27 8.42 9.00
C LYS A 220 11.50 7.49 10.18
N GLU A 221 10.54 7.44 11.10
CA GLU A 221 10.63 6.56 12.26
C GLU A 221 10.56 5.09 11.88
N TRP A 222 9.66 4.74 10.94
CA TRP A 222 9.55 3.38 10.47
C TRP A 222 10.84 2.88 9.82
N PHE A 223 11.50 3.73 9.03
CA PHE A 223 12.81 3.42 8.48
C PHE A 223 13.87 3.20 9.57
N GLN A 224 13.82 3.93 10.69
CA GLN A 224 14.71 3.70 11.83
C GLN A 224 14.47 2.34 12.47
N GLU A 225 13.21 1.90 12.61
CA GLU A 225 12.88 0.56 13.12
C GLU A 225 13.35 -0.54 12.17
N VAL A 226 13.05 -0.41 10.89
CA VAL A 226 13.52 -1.31 9.83
C VAL A 226 15.05 -1.37 9.79
N SER A 227 15.74 -0.26 10.06
CA SER A 227 17.20 -0.20 10.08
C SER A 227 17.82 -1.08 11.16
N LYS A 228 17.12 -1.34 12.28
CA LYS A 228 17.57 -2.22 13.37
C LYS A 228 17.51 -3.71 13.03
N VAL A 229 16.75 -4.10 11.99
CA VAL A 229 16.68 -5.51 11.55
C VAL A 229 17.99 -5.88 10.86
N ASN A 230 18.73 -6.83 11.42
CA ASN A 230 19.99 -7.32 10.89
C ASN A 230 19.78 -8.18 9.64
N SER A 231 20.73 -8.15 8.70
CA SER A 231 20.63 -8.95 7.48
C SER A 231 20.93 -10.42 7.77
N ILE A 232 20.24 -11.34 7.07
CA ILE A 232 20.48 -12.80 7.22
C ILE A 232 21.94 -13.18 6.96
N LYS A 233 22.62 -12.49 6.03
CA LYS A 233 24.03 -12.73 5.69
C LYS A 233 25.01 -12.33 6.81
N ASP A 234 24.58 -11.51 7.76
CA ASP A 234 25.41 -11.01 8.86
C ASP A 234 25.35 -11.92 10.10
N VAL A 235 24.52 -12.97 10.08
CA VAL A 235 24.46 -14.00 11.12
C VAL A 235 25.53 -15.04 10.83
N PRO A 236 26.53 -15.27 11.72
CA PRO A 236 27.49 -16.34 11.54
C PRO A 236 26.75 -17.67 11.38
N ASN A 237 27.02 -18.35 10.27
CA ASN A 237 26.37 -19.60 9.91
C ASN A 237 26.86 -20.72 10.84
N ASP A 238 26.24 -20.86 12.01
CA ASP A 238 26.51 -21.93 12.99
C ASP A 238 25.84 -23.27 12.57
N CYS A 239 25.81 -23.56 11.27
CA CYS A 239 25.39 -24.86 10.76
C CYS A 239 26.54 -25.85 10.95
N LYS A 240 26.56 -26.52 12.12
CA LYS A 240 27.30 -27.77 12.29
C LYS A 240 26.62 -28.84 11.45
N ALA A 241 27.26 -29.22 10.34
CA ALA A 241 26.95 -30.47 9.66
C ALA A 241 27.22 -31.63 10.64
N GLN A 242 26.24 -32.51 10.78
CA GLN A 242 26.30 -33.71 11.62
C GLN A 242 26.52 -34.94 10.73
#